data_AF-A0A954LU20-F1
#
_entry.id   AF-A0A954LU20-F1
#
_cell.length_a   1.000
_cell.length_b   1.000
_cell.length_c   1.000
_cell.angle_alpha   90.00
_cell.angle_beta   90.00
_cell.angle_gamma   90.00
#
_symmetry.space_group_name_H-M   'P 1'
#
loop_
_entity.id
_entity.type
_entity.pdbx_description
1 polymer ?
#
loop_
_entity_poly.entity_id
_entity_poly.type
_entity_poly.pdbx_seq_one_letter_code
_entity_poly.pdbx_strand_id
1 'polypeptide(L)'
;MKPSVGDKVRVKTTKERGVVEGLDGRRIQVRLETGTLTSVTELEITNYSMAARKAWKNMPNRRVGRPKGTSTTDRVSVTLRIDRELWEAFKSAEARGAVADRTATINEWISEKLRELDE
;
A
#
# COMPACT_ATOMS: atom_id res chain seq x y z
N MET A 1 -9.94 19.44 6.60
CA MET A 1 -11.24 18.89 6.16
C MET A 1 -12.05 18.71 7.43
N LYS A 2 -13.33 19.09 7.47
CA LYS A 2 -14.15 19.00 8.68
C LYS A 2 -15.09 17.78 8.61
N PRO A 3 -15.51 17.22 9.75
CA PRO A 3 -16.60 16.25 9.82
C PRO A 3 -17.89 16.83 9.22
N SER A 4 -18.68 15.99 8.55
CA SER A 4 -19.99 16.32 7.98
C SER A 4 -21.06 15.38 8.50
N VAL A 5 -22.31 15.86 8.57
CA VAL A 5 -23.48 15.00 8.82
C VAL A 5 -23.52 13.86 7.80
N GLY A 6 -23.83 12.65 8.25
CA GLY A 6 -23.77 11.41 7.47
C GLY A 6 -22.41 10.71 7.49
N ASP A 7 -21.38 11.28 8.12
CA ASP A 7 -20.08 10.63 8.21
C ASP A 7 -20.12 9.40 9.12
N LYS A 8 -19.53 8.29 8.64
CA LYS A 8 -19.28 7.12 9.47
C LYS A 8 -18.08 7.38 10.37
N VAL A 9 -18.30 7.25 11.66
CA VAL A 9 -17.31 7.53 12.70
C VAL A 9 -17.22 6.37 13.69
N ARG A 10 -16.10 6.28 14.38
CA ARG A 10 -15.91 5.42 15.56
C ARG A 10 -15.52 6.29 16.73
N VAL A 11 -16.23 6.18 17.85
CA VAL A 11 -15.87 6.84 19.10
C VAL A 11 -14.67 6.11 19.70
N LYS A 12 -13.60 6.83 20.06
CA LYS A 12 -12.34 6.22 20.52
C LYS A 12 -12.47 5.55 21.89
N THR A 13 -13.21 6.16 22.80
CA THR A 13 -13.37 5.70 24.19
C THR A 13 -14.16 4.39 24.26
N THR A 14 -15.34 4.34 23.63
CA THR A 14 -16.21 3.16 23.64
C THR A 14 -15.86 2.16 22.54
N LYS A 15 -15.08 2.57 21.53
CA LYS A 15 -14.81 1.83 20.29
C LYS A 15 -16.06 1.54 19.45
N GLU A 16 -17.21 2.06 19.83
CA GLU A 16 -18.46 1.91 19.10
C GLU A 16 -18.46 2.73 17.81
N ARG A 17 -19.21 2.22 16.83
CA ARG A 17 -19.37 2.85 15.52
C ARG A 17 -20.72 3.53 15.45
N GLY A 18 -20.78 4.56 14.61
CA GLY A 18 -21.97 5.35 14.43
C GLY A 18 -21.89 6.29 13.25
N VAL A 19 -22.90 7.13 13.14
CA VAL A 19 -23.05 8.14 12.08
C VAL A 19 -23.20 9.51 12.71
N VAL A 20 -22.55 10.52 12.14
CA VAL A 20 -22.75 11.91 12.55
C VAL A 20 -24.17 12.35 12.15
N GLU A 21 -24.99 12.73 13.11
CA GLU A 21 -26.32 13.29 12.87
C GLU A 21 -26.36 14.82 12.94
N GLY A 22 -25.45 15.41 13.71
CA GLY A 22 -25.45 16.85 13.95
C GLY A 22 -24.07 17.40 14.24
N LEU A 23 -23.88 18.68 13.91
CA LEU A 23 -22.67 19.44 14.20
C LEU A 23 -23.09 20.72 14.92
N ASP A 24 -22.68 20.86 16.16
CA ASP A 24 -22.92 22.05 16.98
C ASP A 24 -21.59 22.69 17.35
N GLY A 25 -21.08 23.51 16.44
CA GLY A 25 -19.79 24.20 16.57
C GLY A 25 -18.61 23.24 16.75
N ARG A 26 -18.18 23.04 18.01
CA ARG A 26 -17.07 22.15 18.39
C ARG A 26 -17.50 20.74 18.78
N ARG A 27 -18.80 20.50 18.94
CA ARG A 27 -19.36 19.20 19.33
C ARG A 27 -20.03 18.53 18.13
N ILE A 28 -19.90 17.22 18.07
CA ILE A 28 -20.39 16.35 17.01
C ILE A 28 -21.37 15.39 17.68
N GLN A 29 -22.62 15.39 17.21
CA GLN A 29 -23.62 14.43 17.65
C GLN A 29 -23.52 13.18 16.80
N VAL A 30 -23.27 12.05 17.44
CA VAL A 30 -23.08 10.75 16.80
C VAL A 30 -24.16 9.80 17.29
N ARG A 31 -24.94 9.26 16.35
CA ARG A 31 -25.83 8.13 16.62
C ARG A 31 -25.02 6.85 16.50
N LEU A 32 -24.85 6.17 17.62
CA LEU A 32 -24.19 4.87 17.68
C LEU A 32 -25.10 3.79 17.07
N GLU A 33 -24.50 2.71 16.60
CA GLU A 33 -25.24 1.54 16.09
C GLU A 33 -26.15 0.90 17.17
N THR A 34 -25.81 1.11 18.44
CA THR A 34 -26.64 0.74 19.60
C THR A 34 -27.91 1.60 19.74
N GLY A 35 -28.10 2.62 18.89
CA GLY A 35 -29.24 3.55 18.93
C GLY A 35 -29.02 4.74 19.88
N THR A 36 -27.94 4.74 20.65
CA THR A 36 -27.61 5.81 21.60
C THR A 36 -27.07 7.04 20.87
N LEU A 37 -27.58 8.22 21.21
CA LEU A 37 -27.03 9.49 20.74
C LEU A 37 -25.97 9.99 21.72
N THR A 38 -24.78 10.31 21.22
CA THR A 38 -23.67 10.78 22.06
C THR A 38 -23.02 12.03 21.47
N SER A 39 -22.61 12.94 22.35
CA SER A 39 -21.92 14.19 21.98
C SER A 39 -20.42 14.03 22.21
N VAL A 40 -19.65 14.16 21.13
CA VAL A 40 -18.18 13.99 21.14
C VAL A 40 -17.50 15.14 20.42
N THR A 41 -16.22 15.33 20.69
CA THR A 41 -15.37 16.27 19.94
C THR A 41 -14.66 15.57 18.78
N GLU A 42 -14.08 16.35 17.86
CA GLU A 42 -13.31 15.81 16.73
C GLU A 42 -12.13 14.93 17.18
N LEU A 43 -11.54 15.21 18.36
CA LEU A 43 -10.41 14.45 18.90
C LEU A 43 -10.83 13.07 19.44
N GLU A 44 -12.10 12.91 19.81
CA GLU A 44 -12.64 11.70 20.42
C GLU A 44 -13.18 10.72 19.38
N ILE A 45 -13.18 11.08 18.10
CA ILE A 45 -13.68 10.24 17.01
C ILE A 45 -12.59 9.88 16.00
N THR A 46 -12.79 8.73 15.35
CA THR A 46 -12.11 8.35 14.12
C THR A 46 -13.12 8.45 13.00
N ASN A 47 -13.00 9.45 12.12
CA ASN A 47 -13.95 9.67 11.03
C ASN A 47 -13.48 8.98 9.74
N TYR A 48 -14.13 7.87 9.39
CA TYR A 48 -13.79 7.05 8.23
C TYR A 48 -14.16 7.75 6.93
N SER A 49 -15.34 8.38 6.86
CA SER A 49 -15.78 9.10 5.67
C SER A 49 -14.85 10.27 5.35
N MET A 50 -14.42 11.02 6.36
CA MET A 50 -13.44 12.09 6.20
C MET A 50 -12.06 11.57 5.80
N ALA A 51 -11.59 10.48 6.41
CA ALA A 51 -10.33 9.84 6.03
C ALA A 51 -10.37 9.36 4.57
N ALA A 52 -11.48 8.77 4.13
CA ALA A 52 -11.71 8.39 2.75
C ALA A 52 -11.68 9.64 1.85
N ARG A 53 -12.47 10.68 2.13
CA ARG A 53 -12.45 11.91 1.33
C ARG A 53 -11.07 12.55 1.26
N LYS A 54 -10.30 12.53 2.35
CA LYS A 54 -8.90 12.97 2.35
C LYS A 54 -8.03 12.08 1.46
N ALA A 55 -8.22 10.76 1.48
CA ALA A 55 -7.52 9.82 0.62
C ALA A 55 -7.91 9.97 -0.87
N TRP A 56 -9.17 10.28 -1.18
CA TRP A 56 -9.65 10.57 -2.54
C TRP A 56 -9.17 11.94 -3.05
N LYS A 57 -9.18 12.97 -2.21
CA LYS A 57 -8.67 14.31 -2.55
C LYS A 57 -7.15 14.31 -2.69
N ASN A 58 -6.46 13.63 -1.80
CA ASN A 58 -5.01 13.46 -1.85
C ASN A 58 -4.61 12.26 -2.69
N MET A 59 -5.52 11.63 -3.43
CA MET A 59 -5.17 10.61 -4.40
C MET A 59 -4.32 11.35 -5.44
N PRO A 60 -2.99 11.17 -5.47
CA PRO A 60 -2.33 11.32 -6.75
C PRO A 60 -2.90 10.16 -7.60
N ASN A 61 -2.56 10.07 -8.87
CA ASN A 61 -2.51 8.74 -9.46
C ASN A 61 -1.75 7.85 -8.46
N ARG A 62 -2.44 6.95 -7.73
CA ARG A 62 -1.76 5.95 -6.92
C ARG A 62 -1.05 5.12 -7.96
N ARG A 63 0.18 5.50 -8.27
CA ARG A 63 1.07 4.70 -9.06
C ARG A 63 1.34 3.48 -8.21
N VAL A 64 0.54 2.46 -8.43
CA VAL A 64 1.04 1.10 -8.32
C VAL A 64 2.17 1.02 -9.35
N GLY A 65 3.40 1.28 -8.89
CA GLY A 65 4.58 1.51 -9.72
C GLY A 65 5.46 2.69 -9.25
N ARG A 66 6.75 2.63 -9.57
CA ARG A 66 7.81 3.57 -9.16
C ARG A 66 7.49 5.04 -9.60
N PRO A 67 8.02 6.08 -8.90
CA PRO A 67 7.75 7.49 -9.22
C PRO A 67 8.03 7.88 -10.68
N LYS A 68 7.40 8.98 -11.12
CA LYS A 68 7.54 9.52 -12.48
C LYS A 68 8.97 10.05 -12.63
N GLY A 69 9.76 9.40 -13.50
CA GLY A 69 11.18 9.67 -13.71
C GLY A 69 12.13 8.50 -13.41
N THR A 70 11.64 7.33 -12.98
CA THR A 70 12.51 6.22 -12.53
C THR A 70 12.49 4.94 -13.39
N SER A 71 12.07 4.98 -14.66
CA SER A 71 12.36 3.87 -15.57
C SER A 71 12.51 4.34 -17.01
N THR A 72 13.73 4.71 -17.36
CA THR A 72 14.27 4.32 -18.65
C THR A 72 15.40 3.35 -18.33
N THR A 73 15.03 2.11 -18.07
CA THR A 73 15.98 1.01 -18.24
C THR A 73 15.32 0.13 -19.27
N ASP A 74 15.97 -0.04 -20.42
CA ASP A 74 15.53 -0.89 -21.54
C ASP A 74 15.55 -2.37 -21.12
N ARG A 75 14.68 -2.73 -20.18
CA ARG A 75 14.51 -4.09 -19.69
C ARG A 75 13.20 -4.62 -20.20
N VAL A 76 13.27 -5.78 -20.84
CA VAL A 76 12.10 -6.56 -21.24
C VAL A 76 11.73 -7.48 -20.09
N SER A 77 10.46 -7.43 -19.66
CA SER A 77 9.95 -8.39 -18.68
C SER A 77 9.69 -9.72 -19.37
N VAL A 78 10.32 -10.78 -18.87
CA VAL A 78 10.17 -12.14 -19.39
C VAL A 78 9.68 -13.08 -18.31
N THR A 79 9.01 -14.16 -18.72
CA THR A 79 8.64 -15.27 -17.83
C THR A 79 9.50 -16.47 -18.19
N LEU A 80 10.34 -16.91 -17.25
CA LEU A 80 11.21 -18.08 -17.39
C LEU A 80 10.74 -19.20 -16.46
N ARG A 81 10.89 -20.45 -16.88
CA ARG A 81 10.78 -21.62 -15.99
C ARG A 81 12.20 -22.12 -15.70
N ILE A 82 12.52 -22.26 -14.42
CA ILE A 82 13.81 -22.76 -13.92
C ILE A 82 13.52 -24.04 -13.14
N ASP A 83 14.41 -25.03 -13.26
CA ASP A 83 14.31 -26.26 -12.50
C ASP A 83 14.34 -26.01 -10.99
N ARG A 84 13.55 -26.79 -10.25
CA ARG A 84 13.36 -26.59 -8.80
C ARG A 84 14.69 -26.65 -8.04
N GLU A 85 15.50 -27.66 -8.30
CA GLU A 85 16.77 -27.87 -7.57
C GLU A 85 17.77 -26.74 -7.84
N LEU A 86 17.84 -26.30 -9.09
CA LEU A 86 18.67 -25.17 -9.50
C LEU A 86 18.22 -23.87 -8.80
N TRP A 87 16.91 -23.65 -8.70
CA TRP A 87 16.36 -22.50 -8.00
C TRP A 87 16.66 -22.52 -6.49
N GLU A 88 16.58 -23.70 -5.85
CA GLU A 88 16.97 -23.84 -4.44
C GLU A 88 18.46 -23.58 -4.21
N ALA A 89 19.32 -24.10 -5.09
CA ALA A 89 20.76 -23.83 -5.03
C ALA A 89 21.06 -22.33 -5.20
N PHE A 90 20.36 -21.66 -6.13
CA PHE A 90 20.47 -20.22 -6.33
C PHE A 90 20.06 -19.42 -5.09
N LYS A 91 18.92 -19.76 -4.46
CA LYS A 91 18.49 -19.15 -3.20
C LYS A 91 19.49 -19.38 -2.07
N SER A 92 20.10 -20.57 -2.00
CA SER A 92 21.15 -20.84 -1.01
C SER A 92 22.39 -19.98 -1.25
N ALA A 93 22.76 -19.71 -2.50
CA ALA A 93 23.88 -18.84 -2.83
C ALA A 93 23.61 -17.37 -2.45
N GLU A 94 22.39 -16.89 -2.69
CA GLU A 94 21.93 -15.58 -2.24
C GLU A 94 21.95 -15.44 -0.72
N ALA A 95 21.44 -16.44 0.01
CA ALA A 95 21.43 -16.42 1.48
C ALA A 95 22.83 -16.36 2.09
N ARG A 96 23.84 -16.91 1.39
CA ARG A 96 25.26 -16.83 1.78
C ARG A 96 25.96 -15.56 1.28
N GLY A 97 25.25 -14.67 0.60
CA GLY A 97 25.78 -13.41 0.07
C GLY A 97 26.57 -13.53 -1.23
N ALA A 98 26.61 -14.70 -1.87
CA ALA A 98 27.30 -14.89 -3.14
C ALA A 98 26.52 -14.27 -4.32
N VAL A 99 25.22 -14.06 -4.17
CA VAL A 99 24.37 -13.34 -5.13
C VAL A 99 23.78 -12.12 -4.43
N ALA A 100 24.28 -10.93 -4.75
CA ALA A 100 23.81 -9.67 -4.17
C ALA A 100 22.61 -9.08 -4.93
N ASP A 101 22.58 -9.21 -6.26
CA ASP A 101 21.50 -8.74 -7.12
C ASP A 101 21.15 -9.82 -8.16
N ARG A 102 19.99 -10.47 -7.95
CA ARG A 102 19.50 -11.53 -8.84
C ARG A 102 19.41 -11.09 -10.31
N THR A 103 18.98 -9.85 -10.55
CA THR A 103 18.75 -9.36 -11.92
C THR A 103 20.07 -9.12 -12.63
N ALA A 104 21.03 -8.49 -11.94
CA ALA A 104 22.36 -8.27 -12.49
C ALA A 104 23.05 -9.60 -12.79
N THR A 105 23.07 -10.52 -11.82
CA THR A 105 23.70 -11.83 -11.94
C THR A 105 23.10 -12.68 -13.06
N ILE A 106 21.77 -12.73 -13.18
CA ILE A 106 21.12 -13.48 -14.26
C ILE A 106 21.45 -12.88 -15.64
N ASN A 107 21.43 -11.55 -15.78
CA ASN A 107 21.77 -10.91 -17.05
C ASN A 107 23.23 -11.13 -17.44
N GLU A 108 24.15 -11.11 -16.47
CA GLU A 108 25.57 -11.39 -16.68
C GLU A 108 25.78 -12.82 -17.17
N TRP A 109 25.24 -13.83 -16.47
CA TRP A 109 25.36 -15.22 -16.89
C TRP A 109 24.75 -15.49 -18.26
N ILE A 110 23.58 -14.90 -18.57
CA ILE A 110 22.98 -15.02 -19.90
C ILE A 110 23.90 -14.37 -20.94
N SER A 111 24.44 -13.18 -20.67
CA SER A 111 25.35 -12.51 -21.60
C SER A 111 26.64 -13.29 -21.84
N GLU A 112 27.22 -13.90 -20.81
CA GLU A 112 28.42 -14.74 -20.94
C GLU A 112 28.13 -15.95 -21.84
N LYS A 113 27.01 -16.65 -21.59
CA LYS A 113 26.63 -17.82 -22.39
C LYS A 113 26.24 -17.49 -23.82
N LEU A 114 25.69 -16.31 -24.09
CA LEU A 114 25.46 -15.87 -25.47
C LEU A 114 26.78 -15.62 -26.20
N ARG A 115 27.79 -15.01 -25.56
CA ARG A 115 29.10 -14.81 -26.18
C ARG A 115 29.78 -16.12 -26.55
N GLU A 116 29.70 -17.13 -25.68
CA GLU A 116 30.22 -18.47 -25.95
C GLU A 116 29.56 -19.15 -27.17
N LEU A 117 28.35 -18.75 -27.56
CA LEU A 117 27.64 -19.30 -28.72
C LEU A 117 27.98 -18.56 -30.03
N ASP A 118 28.53 -17.35 -29.92
CA ASP A 118 28.94 -16.51 -31.06
C ASP A 118 30.42 -16.73 -31.46
N GLU A 119 31.16 -17.57 -30.72
CA GLU A 119 32.53 -18.05 -31.01
C GLU A 119 32.54 -19.41 -31.73
#